data_AF-A0A8C0QI70-F1
#
_entry.id   AF-A0A8C0QI70-F1
#
_cell.length_a   1.000
_cell.length_b   1.000
_cell.length_c   1.000
_cell.angle_alpha   90.00
_cell.angle_beta   90.00
_cell.angle_gamma   90.00
#
_symmetry.space_group_name_H-M   'P 1'
#
loop_
_entity.id
_entity.type
_entity.pdbx_description
1 polymer ?
#
loop_
_entity_poly.entity_id
_entity_poly.type
_entity_poly.pdbx_seq_one_letter_code
_entity_poly.pdbx_strand_id
1 'polypeptide(L)'
;MSRFWDSRLRHYLGSRYDARHGVSDWDLHMKLHDRGARVIHTREFRRWRDTGVAFELRDSSAYHVPNRTLASGRFLSHHGERIAARGYWGDIATGPFVAFGIETDDESLLRTSNGQPVKTAGEITQHNVTELFREMAAWGRPRNTQGNPEQMCQGEDRGDREDGEGASPERTASAPGFFTVRFLPLGSAETLHHKSCYKGRFQLLYVACGMVHLLSPDLGACVAPGGRLVVELARYLVDLRQEQLQGFAARVGELAQAAGFTPPPQARPSETFARFCKALDSAGQHTDSASESMTPPPDTLAPALENQSQPLKGGTPPS
;
A
#
# COMPACT_ATOMS: atom_id res chain seq x y z
N MET A 1 -19.48 -19.56 5.78
CA MET A 1 -19.12 -18.40 4.95
C MET A 1 -20.30 -17.98 4.08
N SER A 2 -20.87 -18.85 3.24
CA SER A 2 -22.04 -18.53 2.38
C SER A 2 -23.18 -17.80 3.10
N ARG A 3 -23.61 -18.26 4.28
CA ARG A 3 -24.67 -17.58 5.07
C ARG A 3 -24.29 -16.16 5.52
N PHE A 4 -23.04 -15.95 5.96
CA PHE A 4 -22.56 -14.63 6.40
C PHE A 4 -22.37 -13.69 5.21
N TRP A 5 -21.92 -14.22 4.08
CA TRP A 5 -21.86 -13.48 2.82
C TRP A 5 -23.25 -13.03 2.37
N ASP A 6 -24.22 -13.95 2.33
CA ASP A 6 -25.60 -13.65 1.93
C ASP A 6 -26.25 -12.60 2.86
N SER A 7 -26.08 -12.75 4.17
CA SER A 7 -26.56 -11.76 5.14
C SER A 7 -25.93 -10.39 4.92
N ARG A 8 -24.62 -10.32 4.65
CA ARG A 8 -23.92 -9.08 4.33
C ARG A 8 -24.42 -8.46 3.03
N LEU A 9 -24.67 -9.28 2.01
CA LEU A 9 -25.17 -8.86 0.70
C LEU A 9 -26.60 -8.31 0.79
N ARG A 10 -27.49 -8.95 1.54
CA ARG A 10 -28.85 -8.46 1.83
C ARG A 10 -28.80 -7.11 2.53
N HIS A 11 -27.95 -6.96 3.54
CA HIS A 11 -27.80 -5.70 4.26
C HIS A 11 -27.24 -4.58 3.37
N TYR A 12 -26.26 -4.89 2.53
CA TYR A 12 -25.63 -3.92 1.62
C TYR A 12 -26.55 -3.49 0.47
N LEU A 13 -27.26 -4.41 -0.17
CA LEU A 13 -28.12 -4.12 -1.31
C LEU A 13 -29.53 -3.63 -0.90
N GLY A 14 -30.00 -4.01 0.28
CA GLY A 14 -31.34 -3.68 0.77
C GLY A 14 -32.41 -4.17 -0.22
N SER A 15 -33.31 -3.26 -0.62
CA SER A 15 -34.37 -3.53 -1.60
C SER A 15 -33.85 -3.99 -2.98
N ARG A 16 -32.58 -3.71 -3.31
CA ARG A 16 -31.98 -4.10 -4.59
C ARG A 16 -31.44 -5.53 -4.60
N TYR A 17 -31.55 -6.27 -3.49
CA TYR A 17 -31.00 -7.62 -3.38
C TYR A 17 -31.56 -8.59 -4.43
N ASP A 18 -32.86 -8.47 -4.76
CA ASP A 18 -33.48 -9.32 -5.78
C ASP A 18 -32.95 -9.00 -7.19
N ALA A 19 -32.51 -7.75 -7.41
CA ALA A 19 -31.87 -7.28 -8.63
C ALA A 19 -30.32 -7.31 -8.57
N ARG A 20 -29.71 -8.05 -7.63
CA ARG A 20 -28.26 -8.03 -7.36
C ARG A 20 -27.36 -8.26 -8.58
N HIS A 21 -27.83 -9.08 -9.53
CA HIS A 21 -27.08 -9.35 -10.75
C HIS A 21 -26.97 -8.10 -11.63
N GLY A 22 -28.06 -7.34 -11.79
CA GLY A 22 -28.04 -6.08 -12.52
C GLY A 22 -27.21 -5.01 -11.81
N VAL A 23 -27.26 -4.97 -10.47
CA VAL A 23 -26.38 -4.08 -9.69
C VAL A 23 -24.90 -4.42 -9.90
N SER A 24 -24.56 -5.72 -9.87
CA SER A 24 -23.18 -6.17 -10.08
C SER A 24 -22.68 -5.87 -11.50
N ASP A 25 -23.52 -6.07 -12.51
CA ASP A 25 -23.19 -5.74 -13.89
C ASP A 25 -22.94 -4.23 -14.08
N TRP A 26 -23.80 -3.40 -13.47
CA TRP A 26 -23.64 -1.95 -13.46
C TRP A 26 -22.37 -1.50 -12.73
N ASP A 27 -22.09 -2.06 -11.54
CA ASP A 27 -20.88 -1.74 -10.77
C ASP A 27 -19.61 -2.09 -11.57
N LEU A 28 -19.61 -3.20 -12.30
CA LEU A 28 -18.48 -3.60 -13.15
C LEU A 28 -18.27 -2.61 -14.29
N HIS A 29 -19.28 -2.45 -15.15
CA HIS A 29 -19.11 -1.69 -16.40
C HIS A 29 -19.04 -0.18 -16.16
N MET A 30 -19.88 0.38 -15.29
CA MET A 30 -20.01 1.83 -15.12
C MET A 30 -19.10 2.39 -14.02
N LYS A 31 -18.43 1.53 -13.26
CA LYS A 31 -17.53 1.99 -12.18
C LYS A 31 -16.14 1.39 -12.31
N LEU A 32 -16.00 0.07 -12.34
CA LEU A 32 -14.66 -0.53 -12.39
C LEU A 32 -14.02 -0.36 -13.77
N HIS A 33 -14.73 -0.67 -14.85
CA HIS A 33 -14.21 -0.54 -16.22
C HIS A 33 -13.94 0.91 -16.60
N ASP A 34 -14.84 1.83 -16.25
CA ASP A 34 -14.64 3.27 -16.47
C ASP A 34 -13.43 3.82 -15.70
N ARG A 35 -13.06 3.19 -14.58
CA ARG A 35 -11.87 3.53 -13.79
C ARG A 35 -10.64 2.70 -14.19
N GLY A 36 -10.66 2.05 -15.36
CA GLY A 36 -9.52 1.38 -15.96
C GLY A 36 -9.40 -0.12 -15.68
N ALA A 37 -10.28 -0.72 -14.87
CA ALA A 37 -10.22 -2.16 -14.56
C ALA A 37 -10.95 -3.03 -15.62
N ARG A 38 -10.76 -2.73 -16.92
CA ARG A 38 -11.46 -3.39 -18.05
C ARG A 38 -11.14 -4.88 -18.21
N VAL A 39 -10.03 -5.31 -17.63
CA VAL A 39 -9.56 -6.70 -17.63
C VAL A 39 -10.49 -7.62 -16.84
N ILE A 40 -11.20 -7.09 -15.84
CA ILE A 40 -12.08 -7.89 -14.98
C ILE A 40 -13.28 -8.36 -15.81
N HIS A 41 -13.38 -9.67 -16.00
CA HIS A 41 -14.41 -10.28 -16.81
C HIS A 41 -15.74 -10.42 -16.02
N THR A 42 -16.88 -10.26 -16.71
CA THR A 42 -18.21 -10.28 -16.08
C THR A 42 -18.50 -11.57 -15.32
N ARG A 43 -18.03 -12.72 -15.85
CA ARG A 43 -18.23 -14.03 -15.21
C ARG A 43 -17.51 -14.15 -13.85
N GLU A 44 -16.24 -13.75 -13.76
CA GLU A 44 -15.48 -13.84 -12.50
C GLU A 44 -16.00 -12.82 -11.47
N PHE A 45 -16.33 -11.62 -11.91
CA PHE A 45 -16.87 -10.59 -11.02
C PHE A 45 -18.24 -10.99 -10.47
N ARG A 46 -19.14 -11.51 -11.31
CA ARG A 46 -20.46 -11.97 -10.87
C ARG A 46 -20.37 -13.14 -9.90
N ARG A 47 -19.52 -14.14 -10.20
CA ARG A 47 -19.24 -15.26 -9.29
C ARG A 47 -18.77 -14.75 -7.92
N TRP A 48 -17.82 -13.80 -7.90
CA TRP A 48 -17.36 -13.18 -6.67
C TRP A 48 -18.50 -12.51 -5.91
N ARG A 49 -19.31 -11.67 -6.57
CA ARG A 49 -20.44 -10.95 -5.95
C ARG A 49 -21.47 -11.89 -5.35
N ASP A 50 -21.76 -13.01 -6.01
CA ASP A 50 -22.75 -13.99 -5.55
C ASP A 50 -22.21 -14.91 -4.44
N THR A 51 -20.95 -15.31 -4.51
CA THR A 51 -20.42 -16.42 -3.68
C THR A 51 -19.31 -16.04 -2.71
N GLY A 52 -18.66 -14.89 -2.92
CA GLY A 52 -17.44 -14.51 -2.22
C GLY A 52 -16.20 -15.32 -2.64
N VAL A 53 -16.22 -15.94 -3.83
CA VAL A 53 -15.08 -16.67 -4.40
C VAL A 53 -14.63 -15.98 -5.68
N ALA A 54 -13.40 -15.44 -5.69
CA ALA A 54 -12.86 -14.64 -6.79
C ALA A 54 -11.96 -15.45 -7.74
N PHE A 55 -10.98 -16.17 -7.19
CA PHE A 55 -10.00 -16.93 -7.96
C PHE A 55 -10.34 -18.41 -7.94
N GLU A 56 -11.03 -18.92 -8.95
CA GLU A 56 -11.38 -20.33 -8.99
C GLU A 56 -10.21 -21.19 -9.42
N LEU A 57 -9.91 -22.24 -8.64
CA LEU A 57 -9.12 -23.34 -9.16
C LEU A 57 -9.96 -24.12 -10.17
N ARG A 58 -9.28 -24.75 -11.13
CA ARG A 58 -9.90 -25.64 -12.13
C ARG A 58 -10.74 -26.75 -11.49
N ASP A 59 -10.39 -27.14 -10.26
CA ASP A 59 -11.15 -28.09 -9.49
C ASP A 59 -12.29 -27.40 -8.72
N SER A 60 -13.51 -27.53 -9.25
CA SER A 60 -14.73 -27.02 -8.62
C SER A 60 -14.99 -27.58 -7.20
N SER A 61 -14.32 -28.66 -6.82
CA SER A 61 -14.38 -29.26 -5.48
C SER A 61 -13.41 -28.61 -4.47
N ALA A 62 -12.51 -27.72 -4.90
CA ALA A 62 -11.49 -27.15 -4.01
C ALA A 62 -12.04 -26.32 -2.83
N TYR A 63 -13.29 -25.84 -2.91
CA TYR A 63 -13.87 -24.87 -1.96
C TYR A 63 -14.93 -25.45 -1.01
N HIS A 64 -14.72 -26.65 -0.49
CA HIS A 64 -15.65 -27.26 0.48
C HIS A 64 -15.52 -26.70 1.91
N VAL A 65 -14.33 -26.22 2.28
CA VAL A 65 -14.07 -25.75 3.65
C VAL A 65 -14.14 -24.21 3.70
N PRO A 66 -15.05 -23.63 4.50
CA PRO A 66 -15.13 -22.17 4.61
C PRO A 66 -13.90 -21.61 5.34
N ASN A 67 -13.30 -20.55 4.79
CA ASN A 67 -12.23 -19.83 5.49
C ASN A 67 -12.80 -19.09 6.72
N ARG A 68 -12.51 -19.61 7.92
CA ARG A 68 -12.99 -19.05 9.18
C ARG A 68 -12.19 -17.83 9.66
N THR A 69 -10.98 -17.59 9.12
CA THR A 69 -10.12 -16.48 9.55
C THR A 69 -10.67 -15.13 9.11
N LEU A 70 -11.52 -15.10 8.08
CA LEU A 70 -12.17 -13.90 7.57
C LEU A 70 -13.47 -13.53 8.32
N ALA A 71 -13.93 -14.39 9.24
CA ALA A 71 -15.09 -14.09 10.05
C ALA A 71 -14.68 -13.26 11.28
N SER A 72 -15.24 -12.07 11.42
CA SER A 72 -14.95 -11.15 12.52
C SER A 72 -16.22 -10.78 13.28
N GLY A 73 -16.05 -10.34 14.53
CA GLY A 73 -17.13 -9.84 15.38
C GLY A 73 -17.27 -8.33 15.23
N ARG A 74 -18.50 -7.83 15.06
CA ARG A 74 -18.81 -6.40 15.08
C ARG A 74 -20.02 -6.16 15.97
N PHE A 75 -19.97 -5.11 16.79
CA PHE A 75 -21.13 -4.66 17.54
C PHE A 75 -22.10 -3.93 16.60
N LEU A 76 -23.33 -4.43 16.51
CA LEU A 76 -24.42 -3.81 15.78
C LEU A 76 -25.40 -3.19 16.78
N SER A 77 -25.97 -2.04 16.44
CA SER A 77 -27.06 -1.46 17.21
C SER A 77 -28.37 -2.06 16.71
N HIS A 78 -29.11 -2.75 17.57
CA HIS A 78 -30.42 -3.32 17.27
C HIS A 78 -31.40 -2.86 18.35
N HIS A 79 -32.43 -2.11 17.95
CA HIS A 79 -33.38 -1.48 18.88
C HIS A 79 -32.74 -0.71 20.06
N GLY A 80 -31.58 -0.07 19.81
CA GLY A 80 -30.86 0.71 20.83
C GLY A 80 -29.85 -0.09 21.66
N GLU A 81 -29.80 -1.42 21.53
CA GLU A 81 -28.85 -2.28 22.23
C GLU A 81 -27.67 -2.68 21.33
N ARG A 82 -26.45 -2.73 21.89
CA ARG A 82 -25.24 -3.15 21.15
C ARG A 82 -25.07 -4.66 21.23
N ILE A 83 -25.43 -5.35 20.15
CA ILE A 83 -25.31 -6.81 20.04
C ILE A 83 -24.02 -7.17 19.30
N ALA A 84 -23.20 -8.05 19.86
CA ALA A 84 -22.04 -8.61 19.18
C ALA A 84 -22.50 -9.59 18.10
N ALA A 85 -22.34 -9.22 16.82
CA ALA A 85 -22.66 -10.07 15.69
C ALA A 85 -21.37 -10.61 15.05
N ARG A 86 -21.32 -11.92 14.84
CA ARG A 86 -20.24 -12.56 14.07
C ARG A 86 -20.64 -12.63 12.61
N GLY A 87 -19.76 -12.19 11.71
CA GLY A 87 -20.05 -12.18 10.27
C GLY A 87 -18.81 -11.93 9.42
N TYR A 88 -19.02 -11.79 8.12
CA TYR A 88 -18.01 -11.30 7.19
C TYR A 88 -18.20 -9.78 7.03
N TRP A 89 -17.18 -9.01 7.40
CA TRP A 89 -17.21 -7.55 7.35
C TRP A 89 -16.22 -6.97 6.33
N GLY A 90 -15.59 -7.83 5.52
CA GLY A 90 -14.69 -7.41 4.45
C GLY A 90 -15.44 -6.84 3.24
N ASP A 91 -14.67 -6.57 2.20
CA ASP A 91 -15.20 -6.06 0.94
C ASP A 91 -16.06 -7.13 0.23
N ILE A 92 -17.23 -6.71 -0.22
CA ILE A 92 -18.14 -7.53 -1.03
C ILE A 92 -18.41 -6.90 -2.39
N ALA A 93 -17.90 -5.70 -2.65
CA ALA A 93 -18.33 -4.82 -3.72
C ALA A 93 -17.28 -4.71 -4.84
N THR A 94 -16.01 -4.51 -4.51
CA THR A 94 -14.93 -4.37 -5.51
C THR A 94 -14.25 -5.69 -5.82
N GLY A 95 -14.02 -6.52 -4.81
CA GLY A 95 -13.29 -7.78 -4.92
C GLY A 95 -11.78 -7.62 -5.06
N PRO A 96 -11.04 -8.73 -4.98
CA PRO A 96 -9.57 -8.71 -4.89
C PRO A 96 -8.86 -8.50 -6.24
N PHE A 97 -9.60 -8.43 -7.35
CA PHE A 97 -9.05 -8.40 -8.70
C PHE A 97 -8.15 -7.19 -8.95
N VAL A 98 -8.48 -6.03 -8.36
CA VAL A 98 -7.75 -4.78 -8.57
C VAL A 98 -6.37 -4.76 -7.91
N ALA A 99 -6.08 -5.67 -6.98
CA ALA A 99 -4.81 -5.67 -6.26
C ALA A 99 -3.64 -6.11 -7.15
N PHE A 100 -3.86 -7.15 -7.97
CA PHE A 100 -2.80 -7.76 -8.80
C PHE A 100 -3.29 -8.22 -10.18
N GLY A 101 -4.55 -7.98 -10.54
CA GLY A 101 -5.16 -8.57 -11.74
C GLY A 101 -5.46 -7.58 -12.86
N ILE A 102 -5.14 -6.29 -12.69
CA ILE A 102 -5.49 -5.22 -13.64
C ILE A 102 -4.29 -4.56 -14.31
N GLU A 103 -3.10 -4.72 -13.74
CA GLU A 103 -1.82 -4.17 -14.21
C GLU A 103 -0.79 -5.31 -14.21
N THR A 104 0.13 -5.34 -15.16
CA THR A 104 1.19 -6.35 -15.29
C THR A 104 2.33 -5.78 -16.12
N ASP A 105 3.56 -6.23 -15.86
CA ASP A 105 4.72 -5.85 -16.67
C ASP A 105 4.75 -6.59 -18.02
N ASP A 106 4.11 -7.77 -18.10
CA ASP A 106 3.92 -8.51 -19.35
C ASP A 106 2.65 -8.06 -20.09
N GLU A 107 2.83 -7.11 -21.02
CA GLU A 107 1.78 -6.58 -21.90
C GLU A 107 1.07 -7.64 -22.75
N SER A 108 1.67 -8.82 -22.96
CA SER A 108 1.03 -9.90 -23.71
C SER A 108 -0.22 -10.44 -23.01
N LEU A 109 -0.27 -10.32 -21.68
CA LEU A 109 -1.40 -10.74 -20.86
C LEU A 109 -2.56 -9.73 -20.90
N LEU A 110 -2.30 -8.47 -21.24
CA LEU A 110 -3.33 -7.42 -21.38
C LEU A 110 -3.98 -7.38 -22.77
N ARG A 111 -3.63 -8.32 -23.65
CA ARG A 111 -4.18 -8.39 -25.00
C ARG A 111 -5.69 -8.63 -24.98
N THR A 112 -6.37 -7.93 -25.88
CA THR A 112 -7.80 -8.09 -26.14
C THR A 112 -8.05 -8.71 -27.51
N SER A 113 -9.01 -9.64 -27.60
CA SER A 113 -9.51 -10.20 -28.86
C SER A 113 -11.02 -9.93 -28.93
N ASN A 114 -11.49 -9.38 -30.04
CA ASN A 114 -12.90 -8.98 -30.22
C ASN A 114 -13.44 -8.08 -29.10
N GLY A 115 -12.61 -7.18 -28.57
CA GLY A 115 -12.97 -6.29 -27.46
C GLY A 115 -13.09 -6.96 -26.09
N GLN A 116 -12.75 -8.26 -25.97
CA GLN A 116 -12.71 -8.98 -24.71
C GLN A 116 -11.26 -9.29 -24.30
N PRO A 117 -10.91 -9.21 -23.00
CA PRO A 117 -9.60 -9.65 -22.51
C PRO A 117 -9.36 -11.12 -22.86
N VAL A 118 -8.18 -11.42 -23.41
CA VAL A 118 -7.77 -12.81 -23.70
C VAL A 118 -7.45 -13.56 -22.40
N LYS A 119 -6.91 -12.83 -21.40
CA LYS A 119 -6.59 -13.35 -20.08
C LYS A 119 -7.51 -12.76 -19.03
N THR A 120 -7.86 -13.60 -18.06
CA THR A 120 -8.68 -13.22 -16.91
C THR A 120 -7.85 -12.48 -15.85
N ALA A 121 -8.50 -11.68 -15.00
CA ALA A 121 -7.82 -11.03 -13.89
C ALA A 121 -7.18 -12.05 -12.93
N GLY A 122 -7.77 -13.25 -12.83
CA GLY A 122 -7.18 -14.38 -12.10
C GLY A 122 -5.85 -14.89 -12.69
N GLU A 123 -5.75 -15.07 -14.01
CA GLU A 123 -4.49 -15.49 -14.66
C GLU A 123 -3.40 -14.43 -14.51
N ILE A 124 -3.76 -13.15 -14.64
CA ILE A 124 -2.83 -12.03 -14.46
C ILE A 124 -2.36 -11.95 -13.01
N THR A 125 -3.27 -12.09 -12.05
CA THR A 125 -2.93 -12.16 -10.62
C THR A 125 -1.96 -13.31 -10.35
N GLN A 126 -2.22 -14.49 -10.91
CA GLN A 126 -1.34 -15.64 -10.75
C GLN A 126 0.06 -15.35 -11.30
N HIS A 127 0.16 -14.77 -12.50
CA HIS A 127 1.44 -14.39 -13.10
C HIS A 127 2.20 -13.39 -12.22
N ASN A 128 1.58 -12.26 -11.88
CA ASN A 128 2.19 -11.19 -11.11
C ASN A 128 2.67 -11.65 -9.73
N VAL A 129 1.82 -12.38 -9.00
CA VAL A 129 2.20 -12.93 -7.69
C VAL A 129 3.34 -13.94 -7.82
N THR A 130 3.35 -14.74 -8.89
CA THR A 130 4.44 -15.68 -9.15
C THR A 130 5.76 -14.96 -9.44
N GLU A 131 5.74 -13.88 -10.24
CA GLU A 131 6.92 -13.05 -10.48
C GLU A 131 7.43 -12.41 -9.19
N LEU A 132 6.56 -11.86 -8.35
CA LEU A 132 6.95 -11.32 -7.04
C LEU A 132 7.64 -12.38 -6.17
N PHE A 133 7.13 -13.62 -6.13
CA PHE A 133 7.79 -14.70 -5.41
C PHE A 133 9.13 -15.11 -6.05
N ARG A 134 9.24 -15.07 -7.38
CA ARG A 134 10.51 -15.33 -8.08
C ARG A 134 11.55 -14.28 -7.74
N GLU A 135 11.18 -13.00 -7.77
CA GLU A 135 12.06 -11.89 -7.39
C GLU A 135 12.52 -12.01 -5.94
N MET A 136 11.60 -12.29 -5.01
CA MET A 136 11.94 -12.51 -3.61
C MET A 136 12.87 -13.72 -3.40
N ALA A 137 12.66 -14.81 -4.14
CA ALA A 137 13.51 -16.00 -4.08
C ALA A 137 14.90 -15.77 -4.70
N ALA A 138 15.00 -14.88 -5.70
CA ALA A 138 16.25 -14.46 -6.32
C ALA A 138 16.96 -13.35 -5.54
N TRP A 139 16.31 -12.73 -4.56
CA TRP A 139 16.83 -11.63 -3.76
C TRP A 139 18.12 -12.03 -3.04
N GLY A 140 19.23 -11.38 -3.40
CA GLY A 140 20.58 -11.68 -2.88
C GLY A 140 21.45 -12.55 -3.78
N ARG A 141 20.95 -12.99 -4.94
CA ARG A 141 21.80 -13.57 -6.00
C ARG A 141 22.43 -12.45 -6.83
N PRO A 142 23.72 -12.54 -7.19
CA PRO A 142 24.32 -11.60 -8.13
C PRO A 142 23.50 -11.60 -9.42
N ARG A 143 23.04 -10.43 -9.85
CA ARG A 143 22.29 -10.24 -11.10
C ARG A 143 23.27 -10.51 -12.24
N ASN A 144 23.39 -11.78 -12.66
CA ASN A 144 24.09 -12.08 -13.90
C ASN A 144 23.36 -11.35 -15.02
N THR A 145 24.08 -10.41 -15.63
CA THR A 145 23.68 -9.64 -16.79
C THR A 145 23.06 -10.55 -17.86
N GLN A 146 21.93 -10.09 -18.41
CA GLN A 146 21.22 -10.60 -19.58
C GLN A 146 22.02 -11.58 -20.45
N GLY A 147 21.57 -12.84 -20.48
CA GLY A 147 21.93 -13.83 -21.49
C GLY A 147 20.65 -14.33 -22.16
N ASN A 148 20.57 -14.09 -23.46
CA ASN A 148 19.51 -14.41 -24.42
C ASN A 148 18.77 -15.76 -24.16
N PRO A 149 17.42 -15.83 -24.22
CA PRO A 149 16.68 -17.08 -24.05
C PRO A 149 16.57 -17.85 -25.38
N GLU A 150 17.69 -18.14 -26.04
CA GLU A 150 17.71 -18.98 -27.24
C GLU A 150 19.00 -19.81 -27.29
N GLN A 151 19.04 -20.89 -26.51
CA GLN A 151 19.81 -22.12 -26.81
C GLN A 151 19.61 -23.12 -25.67
N MET A 152 18.53 -23.88 -25.73
CA MET A 152 18.52 -25.25 -25.20
C MET A 152 17.39 -26.04 -25.83
N CYS A 153 17.51 -26.22 -27.14
CA CYS A 153 16.92 -27.35 -27.83
C CYS A 153 18.04 -28.03 -28.63
N GLN A 154 18.09 -29.36 -28.49
CA GLN A 154 18.79 -30.36 -29.33
C GLN A 154 20.18 -30.81 -28.87
N GLY A 155 20.25 -32.12 -28.61
CA GLY A 155 21.45 -32.87 -28.29
C GLY A 155 21.09 -34.18 -27.58
N GLU A 156 20.47 -35.10 -28.33
CA GLU A 156 20.22 -36.49 -27.90
C GLU A 156 21.53 -37.27 -27.72
N ASP A 157 21.48 -38.20 -26.77
CA ASP A 157 22.05 -39.57 -26.78
C ASP A 157 23.55 -39.79 -27.06
N ARG A 158 24.31 -40.14 -26.01
CA ARG A 158 25.28 -41.26 -26.00
C ARG A 158 26.03 -41.44 -24.67
N GLY A 159 25.94 -42.64 -24.11
CA GLY A 159 27.12 -43.39 -23.65
C GLY A 159 27.42 -43.38 -22.14
N ASP A 160 27.29 -44.56 -21.55
CA ASP A 160 27.90 -44.96 -20.28
C ASP A 160 29.40 -44.61 -20.20
N ARG A 161 29.83 -44.05 -19.05
CA ARG A 161 31.12 -44.38 -18.40
C ARG A 161 31.20 -43.76 -17.00
N GLU A 162 31.57 -44.62 -16.04
CA GLU A 162 31.92 -44.32 -14.66
C GLU A 162 33.27 -43.56 -14.56
N ASP A 163 33.44 -42.95 -13.38
CA ASP A 163 34.66 -42.46 -12.73
C ASP A 163 35.33 -41.17 -13.22
N GLY A 164 35.31 -40.18 -12.32
CA GLY A 164 36.10 -38.96 -12.41
C GLY A 164 35.79 -38.00 -11.27
N GLU A 165 36.55 -38.07 -10.18
CA GLU A 165 36.61 -37.08 -9.11
C GLU A 165 36.78 -35.67 -9.71
N GLY A 166 35.71 -34.88 -9.60
CA GLY A 166 35.71 -33.47 -9.90
C GLY A 166 34.80 -32.79 -8.91
N ALA A 167 35.35 -32.43 -7.75
CA ALA A 167 34.68 -31.61 -6.75
C ALA A 167 34.19 -30.32 -7.42
N SER A 168 32.92 -30.33 -7.83
CA SER A 168 32.21 -29.12 -8.20
C SER A 168 32.27 -28.22 -6.98
N PRO A 169 32.71 -26.95 -7.08
CA PRO A 169 32.60 -26.06 -5.96
C PRO A 169 31.11 -25.96 -5.67
N GLU A 170 30.68 -26.53 -4.54
CA GLU A 170 29.43 -26.19 -3.91
C GLU A 170 29.44 -24.67 -3.85
N ARG A 171 28.76 -24.03 -4.81
CA ARG A 171 28.39 -22.64 -4.67
C ARG A 171 27.45 -22.66 -3.49
N THR A 172 28.00 -22.44 -2.30
CA THR A 172 27.27 -21.98 -1.13
C THR A 172 26.42 -20.83 -1.63
N ALA A 173 25.16 -21.14 -1.97
CA ALA A 173 24.18 -20.17 -2.35
C ALA A 173 24.05 -19.29 -1.12
N SER A 174 24.64 -18.08 -1.20
CA SER A 174 24.54 -17.10 -0.13
C SER A 174 23.08 -17.04 0.28
N ALA A 175 22.81 -17.35 1.55
CA ALA A 175 21.45 -17.42 2.05
C ALA A 175 20.72 -16.11 1.70
N PRO A 176 19.47 -16.16 1.21
CA PRO A 176 18.70 -14.94 0.94
C PRO A 176 18.76 -14.03 2.17
N GLY A 177 19.02 -12.73 1.96
CA GLY A 177 19.12 -11.78 3.06
C GLY A 177 17.87 -11.88 3.96
N PHE A 178 18.06 -12.22 5.22
CA PHE A 178 16.95 -12.39 6.17
C PHE A 178 16.20 -11.06 6.32
N PHE A 179 14.93 -11.02 5.92
CA PHE A 179 14.04 -9.91 6.27
C PHE A 179 13.31 -10.23 7.59
N THR A 180 13.13 -9.21 8.43
CA THR A 180 12.41 -9.35 9.70
C THR A 180 11.05 -8.68 9.60
N VAL A 181 9.97 -9.47 9.72
CA VAL A 181 8.60 -8.95 9.81
C VAL A 181 8.25 -8.74 11.27
N ARG A 182 7.75 -7.53 11.61
CA ARG A 182 7.28 -7.20 12.96
C ARG A 182 5.81 -6.80 12.89
N PHE A 183 4.96 -7.54 13.59
CA PHE A 183 3.55 -7.19 13.75
C PHE A 183 3.38 -6.31 14.99
N LEU A 184 2.72 -5.17 14.82
CA LEU A 184 2.38 -4.27 15.92
C LEU A 184 0.90 -4.45 16.30
N PRO A 185 0.53 -4.27 17.58
CA PRO A 185 -0.86 -4.27 18.00
C PRO A 185 -1.71 -3.24 17.23
N LEU A 186 -3.01 -3.52 17.12
CA LEU A 186 -3.97 -2.57 16.54
C LEU A 186 -3.95 -1.24 17.30
N GLY A 187 -4.06 -0.12 16.59
CA GLY A 187 -4.00 1.23 17.19
C GLY A 187 -2.59 1.74 17.49
N SER A 188 -1.54 0.96 17.21
CA SER A 188 -0.15 1.40 17.45
C SER A 188 0.24 2.64 16.65
N ALA A 189 -0.40 2.91 15.50
CA ALA A 189 -0.08 4.05 14.64
C ALA A 189 -0.09 5.38 15.39
N GLU A 190 -1.07 5.58 16.29
CA GLU A 190 -1.22 6.80 17.08
C GLU A 190 -0.15 6.93 18.17
N THR A 191 0.40 5.82 18.65
CA THR A 191 1.33 5.79 19.80
C THR A 191 2.77 5.50 19.42
N LEU A 192 3.06 5.26 18.14
CA LEU A 192 4.39 4.94 17.63
C LEU A 192 5.42 6.02 18.01
N HIS A 193 5.02 7.28 17.94
CA HIS A 193 5.86 8.44 18.21
C HIS A 193 6.30 8.54 19.68
N HIS A 194 5.59 7.93 20.63
CA HIS A 194 5.98 7.87 22.04
C HIS A 194 7.28 7.08 22.25
N LYS A 195 7.62 6.19 21.32
CA LYS A 195 8.85 5.38 21.38
C LYS A 195 9.93 6.04 20.54
N SER A 196 10.93 6.59 21.19
CA SER A 196 12.08 7.26 20.55
C SER A 196 12.79 6.40 19.51
N CYS A 197 12.76 5.07 19.65
CA CYS A 197 13.37 4.12 18.72
C CYS A 197 12.70 4.07 17.32
N TYR A 198 11.54 4.70 17.14
CA TYR A 198 10.84 4.80 15.85
C TYR A 198 10.92 6.20 15.22
N LYS A 199 11.40 7.21 15.95
CA LYS A 199 11.54 8.57 15.43
C LYS A 199 12.56 8.59 14.30
N GLY A 200 12.18 9.13 13.13
CA GLY A 200 13.06 9.22 11.96
C GLY A 200 13.61 7.88 11.45
N ARG A 201 12.95 6.75 11.75
CA ARG A 201 13.48 5.41 11.43
C ARG A 201 13.03 4.88 10.08
N PHE A 202 11.81 5.21 9.65
CA PHE A 202 11.19 4.57 8.49
C PHE A 202 11.55 5.29 7.19
N GLN A 203 12.00 4.55 6.17
CA GLN A 203 12.29 5.09 4.83
C GLN A 203 11.04 5.17 3.96
N LEU A 204 10.05 4.31 4.21
CA LEU A 204 8.79 4.24 3.48
C LEU A 204 7.64 4.09 4.47
N LEU A 205 6.64 4.94 4.33
CA LEU A 205 5.35 4.84 5.00
C LEU A 205 4.28 4.54 3.94
N TYR A 206 3.59 3.41 4.08
CA TYR A 206 2.45 3.05 3.26
C TYR A 206 1.17 3.19 4.07
N VAL A 207 0.18 3.90 3.54
CA VAL A 207 -1.12 4.13 4.17
C VAL A 207 -2.23 3.66 3.24
N ALA A 208 -2.98 2.65 3.69
CA ALA A 208 -4.14 2.16 2.96
C ALA A 208 -5.28 3.20 2.95
N CYS A 209 -6.14 3.16 1.94
CA CYS A 209 -7.22 4.16 1.75
C CYS A 209 -8.15 4.26 2.98
N GLY A 210 -8.43 3.13 3.64
CA GLY A 210 -9.25 3.08 4.86
C GLY A 210 -8.58 3.62 6.13
N MET A 211 -7.28 3.89 6.09
CA MET A 211 -6.46 4.27 7.26
C MET A 211 -5.87 5.67 7.15
N VAL A 212 -6.28 6.45 6.15
CA VAL A 212 -5.78 7.83 5.91
C VAL A 212 -6.00 8.75 7.12
N HIS A 213 -7.05 8.52 7.91
CA HIS A 213 -7.33 9.30 9.12
C HIS A 213 -6.25 9.16 10.21
N LEU A 214 -5.42 8.11 10.15
CA LEU A 214 -4.29 7.91 11.07
C LEU A 214 -3.03 8.69 10.64
N LEU A 215 -3.04 9.33 9.46
CA LEU A 215 -1.95 10.17 8.99
C LEU A 215 -1.93 11.48 9.78
N SER A 216 -1.15 11.51 10.85
CA SER A 216 -0.92 12.67 11.70
C SER A 216 0.53 13.18 11.58
N PRO A 217 0.81 14.42 12.02
CA PRO A 217 2.18 14.92 12.15
C PRO A 217 3.08 14.02 13.01
N ASP A 218 2.51 13.39 14.03
CA ASP A 218 3.24 12.48 14.92
C ASP A 218 3.70 11.21 14.20
N LEU A 219 2.83 10.65 13.36
CA LEU A 219 3.19 9.51 12.51
C LEU A 219 4.22 9.95 11.45
N GLY A 220 4.07 11.15 10.88
CA GLY A 220 5.04 11.76 9.98
C GLY A 220 6.43 11.95 10.60
N ALA A 221 6.51 12.23 11.91
CA ALA A 221 7.78 12.35 12.64
C ALA A 221 8.56 11.02 12.74
N CYS A 222 7.88 9.88 12.59
CA CYS A 222 8.53 8.56 12.58
C CYS A 222 9.27 8.28 11.25
N VAL A 223 8.96 9.04 10.19
CA VAL A 223 9.60 8.88 8.88
C VAL A 223 10.92 9.66 8.83
N ALA A 224 11.97 9.00 8.33
CA ALA A 224 13.29 9.58 8.16
C ALA A 224 13.27 10.77 7.17
N PRO A 225 14.20 11.74 7.30
CA PRO A 225 14.40 12.75 6.26
C PRO A 225 14.65 12.10 4.90
N GLY A 226 14.05 12.63 3.83
CA GLY A 226 14.07 12.01 2.50
C GLY A 226 13.21 10.73 2.37
N GLY A 227 12.51 10.31 3.42
CA GLY A 227 11.59 9.19 3.39
C GLY A 227 10.37 9.44 2.49
N ARG A 228 9.75 8.37 2.03
CA ARG A 228 8.63 8.39 1.09
C ARG A 228 7.33 8.03 1.79
N LEU A 229 6.24 8.69 1.38
CA LEU A 229 4.88 8.36 1.76
C LEU A 229 4.13 7.90 0.51
N VAL A 230 3.49 6.74 0.60
CA VAL A 230 2.57 6.21 -0.41
C VAL A 230 1.21 6.03 0.23
N VAL A 231 0.21 6.70 -0.33
CA VAL A 231 -1.17 6.60 0.13
C VAL A 231 -2.01 5.99 -0.98
N GLU A 232 -2.70 4.90 -0.66
CA GLU A 232 -3.68 4.28 -1.55
C GLU A 232 -4.91 5.18 -1.68
N LEU A 233 -5.30 5.48 -2.92
CA LEU A 233 -6.49 6.25 -3.23
C LEU A 233 -7.70 5.34 -3.39
N ALA A 234 -8.89 5.91 -3.23
CA ALA A 234 -10.14 5.17 -3.25
C ALA A 234 -10.67 4.85 -4.66
N ARG A 235 -9.80 4.87 -5.69
CA ARG A 235 -10.17 4.77 -7.11
C ARG A 235 -11.14 3.64 -7.38
N TYR A 236 -10.87 2.44 -6.89
CA TYR A 236 -11.69 1.26 -7.20
C TYR A 236 -12.84 1.00 -6.21
N LEU A 237 -13.10 1.90 -5.25
CA LEU A 237 -14.26 1.77 -4.35
C LEU A 237 -15.55 2.09 -5.10
N VAL A 238 -16.34 1.06 -5.42
CA VAL A 238 -17.56 1.18 -6.23
C VAL A 238 -18.65 2.03 -5.56
N ASP A 239 -18.61 2.23 -4.26
CA ASP A 239 -19.62 3.02 -3.54
C ASP A 239 -19.38 4.54 -3.63
N LEU A 240 -18.20 4.97 -4.09
CA LEU A 240 -17.85 6.38 -4.16
C LEU A 240 -18.15 6.99 -5.54
N ARG A 241 -18.72 8.20 -5.52
CA ARG A 241 -18.93 9.04 -6.72
C ARG A 241 -17.66 9.81 -7.06
N GLN A 242 -17.57 10.31 -8.30
CA GLN A 242 -16.39 11.03 -8.79
C GLN A 242 -16.02 12.23 -7.91
N GLU A 243 -17.00 13.01 -7.47
CA GLU A 243 -16.79 14.15 -6.56
C GLU A 243 -16.19 13.71 -5.22
N GLN A 244 -16.65 12.58 -4.68
CA GLN A 244 -16.13 12.03 -3.42
C GLN A 244 -14.70 11.50 -3.59
N LEU A 245 -14.37 10.91 -4.74
CA LEU A 245 -13.01 10.47 -5.06
C LEU A 245 -12.06 11.66 -5.14
N GLN A 246 -12.46 12.73 -5.80
CA GLN A 246 -11.68 13.97 -5.90
C GLN A 246 -11.50 14.63 -4.53
N GLY A 247 -12.59 14.76 -3.75
CA GLY A 247 -12.54 15.29 -2.39
C GLY A 247 -11.64 14.46 -1.47
N PHE A 248 -11.67 13.14 -1.59
CA PHE A 248 -10.78 12.25 -0.85
C PHE A 248 -9.31 12.46 -1.25
N ALA A 249 -8.99 12.57 -2.54
CA ALA A 249 -7.63 12.81 -3.01
C ALA A 249 -7.09 14.18 -2.53
N ALA A 250 -7.93 15.22 -2.56
CA ALA A 250 -7.58 16.53 -2.01
C ALA A 250 -7.29 16.44 -0.50
N ARG A 251 -8.15 15.74 0.25
CA ARG A 251 -7.97 15.54 1.69
C ARG A 251 -6.70 14.77 2.03
N VAL A 252 -6.34 13.76 1.23
CA VAL A 252 -5.05 13.05 1.36
C VAL A 252 -3.88 14.01 1.21
N GLY A 253 -3.95 14.93 0.23
CA GLY A 253 -2.94 15.98 0.04
C GLY A 253 -2.80 16.90 1.26
N GLU A 254 -3.91 17.37 1.82
CA GLU A 254 -3.93 18.20 3.03
C GLU A 254 -3.28 17.49 4.22
N LEU A 255 -3.66 16.23 4.47
CA LEU A 255 -3.12 15.43 5.58
C LEU A 255 -1.64 15.13 5.40
N ALA A 256 -1.20 14.82 4.17
CA ALA A 256 0.21 14.61 3.86
C ALA A 256 1.04 15.89 4.10
N GLN A 257 0.54 17.04 3.68
CA GLN A 257 1.18 18.34 3.93
C GLN A 257 1.24 18.66 5.42
N ALA A 258 0.14 18.47 6.15
CA ALA A 258 0.11 18.64 7.60
C ALA A 258 1.11 17.72 8.31
N ALA A 259 1.34 16.51 7.77
CA ALA A 259 2.32 15.56 8.29
C ALA A 259 3.77 15.82 7.84
N GLY A 260 4.03 16.92 7.13
CA GLY A 260 5.37 17.35 6.72
C GLY A 260 5.88 16.71 5.42
N PHE A 261 4.98 16.18 4.58
CA PHE A 261 5.32 15.64 3.27
C PHE A 261 4.94 16.59 2.13
N THR A 262 5.75 16.62 1.09
CA THR A 262 5.51 17.42 -0.11
C THR A 262 5.37 16.52 -1.34
N PRO A 263 4.56 16.91 -2.33
CA PRO A 263 4.44 16.16 -3.58
C PRO A 263 5.78 16.20 -4.35
N PRO A 264 6.19 15.09 -5.01
CA PRO A 264 7.41 15.07 -5.81
C PRO A 264 7.37 16.08 -6.97
N PRO A 265 8.49 16.74 -7.32
CA PRO A 265 8.54 17.73 -8.40
C PRO A 265 8.12 17.21 -9.78
N GLN A 266 8.20 15.89 -10.01
CA GLN A 266 7.85 15.22 -11.27
C GLN A 266 6.91 14.03 -11.01
N ALA A 267 5.97 14.17 -10.09
CA ALA A 267 5.01 13.11 -9.85
C ALA A 267 4.12 12.93 -11.10
N ARG A 268 4.20 11.76 -11.76
CA ARG A 268 3.12 11.34 -12.64
C ARG A 268 1.86 11.22 -11.78
N PRO A 269 0.75 11.89 -12.12
CA PRO A 269 -0.50 11.70 -11.42
C PRO A 269 -0.90 10.23 -11.59
N SER A 270 -0.78 9.46 -10.50
CA SER A 270 -1.27 8.09 -10.45
C SER A 270 -2.63 8.16 -9.76
N GLU A 271 -3.67 7.75 -10.47
CA GLU A 271 -5.03 7.78 -9.94
C GLU A 271 -5.25 6.74 -8.82
N THR A 272 -4.38 5.73 -8.72
CA THR A 272 -4.45 4.66 -7.72
C THR A 272 -3.67 4.98 -6.45
N PHE A 273 -2.54 5.69 -6.56
CA PHE A 273 -1.68 6.01 -5.41
C PHE A 273 -1.21 7.46 -5.42
N ALA A 274 -1.38 8.15 -4.30
CA ALA A 274 -0.74 9.43 -4.05
C ALA A 274 0.66 9.20 -3.44
N ARG A 275 1.67 9.90 -3.96
CA ARG A 275 3.06 9.76 -3.54
C ARG A 275 3.58 11.10 -3.05
N PHE A 276 4.29 11.09 -1.93
CA PHE A 276 4.88 12.26 -1.30
C PHE A 276 6.28 11.95 -0.76
N CYS A 277 7.10 12.98 -0.56
CA CYS A 277 8.44 12.88 -0.01
C CYS A 277 8.58 13.81 1.19
N LYS A 278 9.36 13.39 2.20
CA LYS A 278 9.76 14.26 3.30
C LYS A 278 11.00 15.05 2.88
N ALA A 279 11.08 16.32 3.26
CA ALA A 279 12.25 17.14 2.97
C ALA A 279 13.53 16.47 3.53
N LEU A 280 14.65 16.66 2.84
CA LEU A 280 15.95 16.34 3.41
C LEU A 280 16.26 17.42 4.45
N ASP A 281 16.71 17.00 5.63
CA ASP A 281 17.28 17.96 6.57
C ASP A 281 18.60 18.46 5.98
N SER A 282 18.62 19.71 5.50
CA SER A 282 19.84 20.41 5.10
C SER A 282 20.67 20.76 6.35
N ALA A 283 21.17 19.76 7.07
CA ALA A 283 22.05 19.93 8.20
C ALA A 283 23.29 19.05 8.00
N GLY A 284 24.30 19.61 7.36
CA GLY A 284 25.56 18.92 7.06
C GLY A 284 26.57 19.65 6.16
N GLN A 285 26.34 20.92 5.78
CA GLN A 285 27.40 21.79 5.28
C GLN A 285 27.69 22.87 6.32
N HIS A 286 28.40 22.48 7.38
CA HIS A 286 29.23 23.44 8.11
C HIS A 286 30.39 23.80 7.16
N THR A 287 30.29 24.95 6.50
CA THR A 287 31.47 25.61 5.94
C THR A 287 32.24 26.21 7.12
N ASP A 288 33.14 25.43 7.71
CA ASP A 288 34.26 25.97 8.46
C ASP A 288 35.22 26.60 7.44
N SER A 289 35.04 27.90 7.22
CA SER A 289 36.06 28.76 6.66
C SER A 289 36.23 29.93 7.63
N ALA A 290 36.92 29.65 8.74
CA ALA A 290 37.50 30.68 9.59
C ALA A 290 38.61 31.36 8.77
N SER A 291 38.34 32.58 8.29
CA SER A 291 39.42 33.49 7.89
C SER A 291 39.77 34.30 9.12
N GLU A 292 40.94 34.00 9.68
CA GLU A 292 41.58 34.80 10.71
C GLU A 292 41.68 36.25 10.23
N SER A 293 41.16 37.20 11.01
CA SER A 293 41.52 38.62 10.87
C SER A 293 42.07 39.09 12.21
N MET A 294 43.35 39.40 12.16
CA MET A 294 44.21 39.83 13.26
C MET A 294 43.81 41.26 13.66
N THR A 295 43.51 41.48 14.94
CA THR A 295 43.33 42.82 15.51
C THR A 295 44.70 43.45 15.81
N PRO A 296 44.82 44.79 15.75
CA PRO A 296 45.58 45.50 16.76
C PRO A 296 44.74 46.60 17.47
N PRO A 297 45.12 47.03 18.70
CA PRO A 297 44.33 47.90 19.60
C PRO A 297 44.86 49.35 19.62
N PRO A 298 44.51 50.22 20.61
CA PRO A 298 43.21 50.60 21.16
C PRO A 298 42.97 52.13 21.06
N ASP A 299 41.74 52.63 21.25
CA ASP A 299 41.57 53.97 21.84
C ASP A 299 40.19 54.17 22.50
N THR A 300 40.23 54.22 23.83
CA THR A 300 39.74 55.34 24.66
C THR A 300 38.23 55.62 24.82
N LEU A 301 37.83 55.57 26.10
CA LEU A 301 36.66 56.19 26.80
C LEU A 301 35.31 55.44 26.84
N ALA A 302 35.06 54.84 28.01
CA ALA A 302 33.74 54.71 28.66
C ALA A 302 33.24 56.12 29.12
N PRO A 303 32.00 56.33 29.67
CA PRO A 303 31.13 55.32 30.29
C PRO A 303 29.58 55.49 30.17
N ALA A 304 28.90 54.46 30.68
CA ALA A 304 27.65 54.43 31.46
C ALA A 304 26.35 55.06 30.92
N LEU A 305 25.26 54.27 30.97
CA LEU A 305 24.22 54.53 31.98
C LEU A 305 23.32 53.30 32.23
N GLU A 306 22.99 53.12 33.50
CA GLU A 306 22.16 52.10 34.13
C GLU A 306 20.65 52.22 33.85
N ASN A 307 19.93 51.27 34.46
CA ASN A 307 18.56 51.35 34.98
C ASN A 307 17.43 50.94 34.02
N GLN A 308 16.43 50.16 34.42
CA GLN A 308 16.15 49.34 35.60
C GLN A 308 14.71 48.76 35.40
N SER A 309 14.40 47.60 35.98
CA SER A 309 13.09 47.32 36.63
C SER A 309 11.84 47.02 35.78
N GLN A 310 11.67 45.73 35.45
CA GLN A 310 10.66 44.78 35.99
C GLN A 310 9.12 45.05 35.98
N PRO A 311 8.29 43.96 36.08
CA PRO A 311 7.00 43.81 35.39
C PRO A 311 5.77 43.85 36.31
N LEU A 312 4.55 43.89 35.74
CA LEU A 312 3.29 43.73 36.48
C LEU A 312 2.35 42.70 35.84
N LYS A 313 1.89 41.77 36.69
CA LYS A 313 0.90 40.70 36.48
C LYS A 313 -0.55 41.25 36.52
N GLY A 314 -1.43 40.55 35.80
CA GLY A 314 -2.64 39.94 36.37
C GLY A 314 -3.96 40.72 36.25
N GLY A 315 -5.00 40.01 35.79
CA GLY A 315 -6.40 40.41 36.02
C GLY A 315 -7.41 39.83 35.02
N THR A 316 -8.27 38.93 35.50
CA THR A 316 -9.61 38.56 34.98
C THR A 316 -10.54 38.52 36.20
N PRO A 317 -11.89 38.42 36.10
CA PRO A 317 -12.90 38.89 35.12
C PRO A 317 -13.90 39.86 35.86
N PRO A 318 -15.17 40.16 35.44
CA PRO A 318 -16.35 39.25 35.27
C PRO A 318 -17.25 39.67 34.04
N SER A 319 -18.40 39.12 33.64
CA SER A 319 -19.43 38.17 34.12
C SER A 319 -19.97 37.36 32.94
#